data_AF-A0A928XHZ4-F1
#
_entry.id   AF-A0A928XHZ4-F1
#
_cell.length_a   1.000
_cell.length_b   1.000
_cell.length_c   1.000
_cell.angle_alpha   90.00
_cell.angle_beta   90.00
_cell.angle_gamma   90.00
#
_symmetry.space_group_name_H-M   'P 1'
#
loop_
_entity.id
_entity.type
_entity.pdbx_description
1 polymer ?
#
loop_
_entity_poly.entity_id
_entity_poly.type
_entity_poly.pdbx_seq_one_letter_code
_entity_poly.pdbx_strand_id
1 'polypeptide(L)'
;MVDQLSAAYADYLQGSYDCPDRIVLTAYHRLASSAGGFRYWWRRLYGSDENLDKTHLIRLSGRFHRRVKAYANKHDIPVLEGPLEERKHDLAEQYKPDDPAFVGLFLIIIISRASGAVWDVKRSPEGRVHSLSKHYRMINHIFFHIMDPEWGRHPPY
;
A
#
# COMPACT_ATOMS: atom_id res chain seq x y z
N MET A 1 28.59 21.48 4.85
CA MET A 1 28.81 22.51 5.89
C MET A 1 27.97 22.09 7.08
N VAL A 2 28.60 21.70 8.19
CA VAL A 2 27.91 21.20 9.39
C VAL A 2 27.37 22.41 10.17
N ASP A 3 26.12 22.37 10.60
CA ASP A 3 25.51 23.49 11.30
C ASP A 3 26.06 23.63 12.73
N GLN A 4 25.87 24.81 13.35
CA GLN A 4 26.43 25.13 14.67
C GLN A 4 25.96 24.18 15.79
N LEU A 5 24.75 23.64 15.69
CA LEU A 5 24.21 22.70 16.67
C LEU A 5 24.95 21.36 16.57
N SER A 6 25.08 20.83 15.35
CA SER A 6 25.80 19.58 15.09
C SER A 6 27.27 19.64 15.51
N ALA A 7 27.92 20.80 15.38
CA ALA A 7 29.30 21.01 15.84
C ALA A 7 29.45 21.03 17.37
N ALA A 8 28.50 21.65 18.09
CA ALA A 8 28.57 21.76 19.55
C ALA A 8 28.36 20.42 20.28
N TYR A 9 27.62 19.49 19.66
CA TYR A 9 27.32 18.18 20.24
C TYR A 9 28.14 17.04 19.64
N ALA A 10 29.10 17.33 18.74
CA ALA A 10 29.89 16.31 18.04
C ALA A 10 30.59 15.32 18.99
N ASP A 11 31.16 15.82 20.09
CA ASP A 11 31.86 14.98 21.09
C ASP A 11 30.91 14.09 21.92
N TYR A 12 29.60 14.39 21.91
CA TYR A 12 28.55 13.65 22.62
C TYR A 12 27.74 12.73 21.70
N LEU A 13 27.90 12.85 20.39
CA LEU A 13 27.22 12.04 19.39
C LEU A 13 28.12 10.89 18.98
N GLN A 14 27.71 9.65 19.27
CA GLN A 14 28.32 8.45 18.70
C GLN A 14 27.43 7.90 17.58
N GLY A 15 27.99 7.84 16.37
CA GLY A 15 27.33 7.33 15.18
C GLY A 15 26.80 8.44 14.26
N SER A 16 26.86 8.21 12.95
CA SER A 16 26.18 9.01 11.95
C SER A 16 24.96 8.25 11.45
N TYR A 17 23.79 8.90 11.46
CA TYR A 17 22.59 8.37 10.83
C TYR A 17 22.47 9.01 9.45
N ASP A 18 23.12 8.41 8.46
CA ASP A 18 23.29 8.93 7.11
C ASP A 18 22.27 8.37 6.11
N CYS A 19 21.58 7.28 6.44
CA CYS A 19 20.53 6.71 5.62
C CYS A 19 19.28 6.39 6.46
N PRO A 20 18.07 6.85 6.05
CA PRO A 20 16.85 6.26 6.59
C PRO A 20 16.82 4.77 6.22
N ASP A 21 16.77 3.91 7.22
CA ASP A 21 16.74 2.44 7.01
C ASP A 21 15.49 1.98 6.23
N ARG A 22 14.43 2.81 6.22
CA ARG A 22 13.13 2.46 5.67
C ARG A 22 12.26 3.67 5.36
N ILE A 23 11.51 3.58 4.27
CA ILE A 23 10.41 4.49 3.96
C ILE A 23 9.10 3.69 3.87
N VAL A 24 8.08 4.15 4.61
CA VAL A 24 6.72 3.58 4.51
C VAL A 24 5.85 4.54 3.72
N LEU A 25 5.55 4.19 2.48
CA LEU A 25 4.64 4.94 1.64
C LEU A 25 3.22 4.41 1.81
N THR A 26 2.34 5.21 2.40
CA THR A 26 0.91 4.92 2.39
C THR A 26 0.32 5.42 1.08
N ALA A 27 -0.10 4.51 0.20
CA ALA A 27 -0.68 4.85 -1.08
C ALA A 27 -1.96 5.71 -0.90
N TYR A 28 -1.83 7.01 -1.13
CA TYR A 28 -2.95 7.94 -1.07
C TYR A 28 -3.56 8.14 -2.46
N HIS A 29 -4.72 7.52 -2.71
CA HIS A 29 -5.44 7.75 -3.96
C HIS A 29 -6.41 8.93 -3.83
N ARG A 30 -5.94 10.12 -4.23
CA ARG A 30 -6.69 11.37 -4.13
C ARG A 30 -8.07 11.32 -4.79
N LEU A 31 -8.17 10.72 -5.99
CA LEU A 31 -9.45 10.61 -6.69
C LEU A 31 -10.45 9.77 -5.88
N ALA A 32 -10.02 8.63 -5.33
CA ALA A 32 -10.89 7.79 -4.51
C ALA A 32 -11.19 8.35 -3.11
N SER A 33 -10.60 9.48 -2.71
CA SER A 33 -10.78 10.04 -1.36
C SER A 33 -12.05 10.87 -1.18
N SER A 34 -12.67 11.33 -2.28
CA SER A 34 -13.93 12.08 -2.30
C SER A 34 -14.98 11.36 -3.14
N ALA A 35 -16.27 11.59 -2.84
CA ALA A 35 -17.37 10.94 -3.58
C ALA A 35 -17.36 11.31 -5.07
N GLY A 36 -17.20 12.59 -5.39
CA GLY A 36 -17.11 13.07 -6.77
C GLY A 36 -15.87 12.54 -7.50
N GLY A 37 -14.72 12.55 -6.83
CA GLY A 37 -13.48 12.00 -7.38
C GLY A 37 -13.57 10.49 -7.63
N PHE A 38 -14.24 9.74 -6.76
CA PHE A 38 -14.42 8.30 -6.93
C PHE A 38 -15.27 7.97 -8.15
N ARG A 39 -16.37 8.72 -8.38
CA ARG A 39 -17.16 8.59 -9.61
C ARG A 39 -16.33 8.92 -10.85
N TYR A 40 -15.59 10.01 -10.80
CA TYR A 40 -14.73 10.40 -11.92
C TYR A 40 -13.69 9.32 -12.24
N TRP A 41 -13.04 8.77 -11.22
CA TRP A 41 -12.11 7.65 -11.38
C TRP A 41 -12.80 6.42 -11.98
N TRP A 42 -14.00 6.07 -11.51
CA TRP A 42 -14.77 4.96 -12.06
C TRP A 42 -15.08 5.14 -13.55
N ARG A 43 -15.53 6.34 -13.95
CA ARG A 43 -15.77 6.68 -15.36
C ARG A 43 -14.52 6.61 -16.21
N ARG A 44 -13.36 7.01 -15.67
CA ARG A 44 -12.09 6.85 -16.39
C ARG A 44 -11.72 5.39 -16.62
N LEU A 45 -12.14 4.49 -15.72
CA LEU A 45 -11.82 3.06 -15.81
C LEU A 45 -12.82 2.29 -16.70
N TYR A 46 -14.11 2.63 -16.65
CA TYR A 46 -15.20 1.87 -17.28
C TYR A 46 -16.00 2.64 -18.34
N GLY A 47 -15.72 3.93 -18.53
CA GLY A 47 -16.42 4.81 -19.47
C GLY A 47 -17.77 5.34 -18.98
N SER A 48 -18.45 4.66 -18.06
CA SER A 48 -19.78 5.06 -17.57
C SER A 48 -20.01 4.72 -16.08
N ASP A 49 -21.09 5.29 -15.53
CA ASP A 49 -21.57 4.98 -14.17
C ASP A 49 -22.56 3.80 -14.14
N GLU A 50 -22.89 3.19 -15.28
CA GLU A 50 -23.97 2.21 -15.39
C GLU A 50 -23.72 0.95 -14.54
N ASN A 51 -22.45 0.57 -14.38
CA ASN A 51 -22.05 -0.56 -13.57
C ASN A 51 -21.44 -0.13 -12.22
N LEU A 52 -21.59 1.13 -11.83
CA LEU A 52 -21.14 1.58 -10.51
C LEU A 52 -22.16 1.13 -9.46
N ASP A 53 -21.94 -0.05 -8.91
CA ASP A 53 -22.70 -0.61 -7.79
C ASP A 53 -21.82 -1.47 -6.87
N LYS A 54 -22.39 -1.86 -5.73
CA LYS A 54 -21.72 -2.69 -4.73
C LYS A 54 -21.20 -4.02 -5.29
N THR A 55 -21.96 -4.68 -6.16
CA THR A 55 -21.59 -5.97 -6.74
C THR A 55 -20.34 -5.85 -7.62
N HIS A 56 -20.30 -4.83 -8.47
CA HIS A 56 -19.15 -4.56 -9.33
C HIS A 56 -17.93 -4.13 -8.54
N LEU A 57 -18.09 -3.36 -7.46
CA LEU A 57 -17.00 -3.01 -6.55
C LEU A 57 -16.40 -4.25 -5.87
N ILE A 58 -17.24 -5.15 -5.35
CA ILE A 58 -16.79 -6.42 -4.75
C ILE A 58 -16.04 -7.26 -5.80
N ARG A 59 -16.56 -7.35 -7.03
CA ARG A 59 -15.91 -8.07 -8.15
C ARG A 59 -14.56 -7.45 -8.52
N LEU A 60 -14.47 -6.11 -8.56
CA LEU A 60 -13.21 -5.41 -8.83
C LEU A 60 -12.17 -5.72 -7.76
N SER A 61 -12.54 -5.64 -6.48
CA SER A 61 -11.66 -5.99 -5.36
C SER A 61 -11.18 -7.43 -5.44
N GLY A 62 -12.08 -8.38 -5.73
CA GLY A 62 -11.72 -9.79 -5.89
C GLY A 62 -10.79 -10.05 -7.08
N ARG A 63 -11.03 -9.39 -8.22
CA ARG A 63 -10.13 -9.47 -9.38
C ARG A 63 -8.75 -8.90 -9.06
N PHE A 64 -8.68 -7.77 -8.36
CA PHE A 64 -7.41 -7.18 -7.96
C PHE A 64 -6.61 -8.14 -7.08
N HIS A 65 -7.22 -8.65 -6.01
CA HIS A 65 -6.59 -9.63 -5.11
C HIS A 65 -6.06 -10.87 -5.86
N ARG A 66 -6.87 -11.43 -6.77
CA ARG A 66 -6.46 -12.58 -7.59
C ARG A 66 -5.29 -12.25 -8.51
N ARG A 67 -5.27 -11.07 -9.13
CA ARG A 67 -4.17 -10.63 -10.01
C ARG A 67 -2.89 -10.40 -9.23
N VAL A 68 -2.97 -9.85 -8.02
CA VAL A 68 -1.80 -9.71 -7.12
C VAL A 68 -1.22 -11.08 -6.80
N LYS A 69 -2.05 -12.04 -6.36
CA LYS A 69 -1.59 -13.40 -6.08
C LYS A 69 -1.02 -14.11 -7.32
N ALA A 70 -1.66 -13.96 -8.48
CA ALA A 70 -1.18 -14.56 -9.72
C ALA A 70 0.15 -13.96 -10.18
N TYR A 71 0.34 -12.64 -10.02
CA TYR A 71 1.62 -11.98 -10.29
C TYR A 71 2.71 -12.50 -9.36
N ALA A 72 2.43 -12.57 -8.06
CA ALA A 72 3.37 -13.06 -7.07
C ALA A 72 3.80 -14.50 -7.37
N ASN A 73 2.84 -15.38 -7.66
CA ASN A 73 3.12 -16.78 -8.03
C ASN A 73 3.91 -16.92 -9.35
N LYS A 74 3.73 -16.00 -10.30
CA LYS A 74 4.48 -16.03 -11.57
C LYS A 74 5.95 -15.63 -11.39
N HIS A 75 6.22 -14.79 -10.40
CA HIS A 75 7.54 -14.21 -10.15
C HIS A 75 8.20 -14.79 -8.89
N ASP A 76 7.65 -15.89 -8.35
CA ASP A 76 8.13 -16.56 -7.14
C ASP A 76 8.26 -15.62 -5.92
N ILE A 77 7.38 -14.62 -5.83
CA ILE A 77 7.36 -13.64 -4.75
C ILE A 77 6.53 -14.21 -3.60
N PRO A 78 7.08 -14.34 -2.38
CA PRO A 78 6.34 -14.78 -1.21
C PRO A 78 5.15 -13.87 -0.91
N VAL A 79 3.99 -14.50 -0.62
CA VAL A 79 2.78 -13.82 -0.15
C VAL A 79 2.42 -14.37 1.21
N LEU A 80 2.55 -13.53 2.24
CA LEU A 80 2.20 -13.88 3.62
C LEU A 80 0.79 -13.39 3.95
N GLU A 81 -0.01 -14.26 4.54
CA GLU A 81 -1.29 -13.88 5.16
C GLU A 81 -1.06 -13.79 6.67
N GLY A 82 -0.99 -12.57 7.20
CA GLY A 82 -0.57 -12.32 8.58
C GLY A 82 -1.72 -11.85 9.49
N PRO A 83 -1.69 -12.20 10.79
CA PRO A 83 -2.56 -11.58 11.80
C PRO A 83 -2.20 -10.10 12.00
N LEU A 84 -3.14 -9.33 12.55
CA LEU A 84 -3.00 -7.88 12.80
C LEU A 84 -1.84 -7.56 13.78
N GLU A 85 -1.43 -8.53 14.59
CA GLU A 85 -0.61 -8.34 15.79
C GLU A 85 0.89 -8.43 15.56
N GLU A 86 1.36 -9.11 14.51
CA GLU A 86 2.78 -9.18 14.20
C GLU A 86 3.27 -7.90 13.51
N ARG A 87 4.42 -7.40 13.98
CA ARG A 87 5.10 -6.26 13.37
C ARG A 87 5.55 -6.64 11.97
N LYS A 88 4.82 -6.14 10.97
CA LYS A 88 5.08 -6.34 9.53
C LYS A 88 6.54 -6.15 9.12
N HIS A 89 7.26 -5.28 9.84
CA HIS A 89 8.67 -5.04 9.57
C HIS A 89 9.57 -6.19 10.00
N ASP A 90 9.30 -6.84 11.12
CA ASP A 90 10.05 -8.00 11.62
C ASP A 90 9.83 -9.22 10.70
N LEU A 91 8.61 -9.36 10.19
CA LEU A 91 8.30 -10.34 9.15
C LEU A 91 9.04 -10.01 7.85
N ALA A 92 9.04 -8.75 7.42
CA ALA A 92 9.68 -8.38 6.17
C ALA A 92 11.20 -8.55 6.18
N GLU A 93 11.86 -8.33 7.33
CA GLU A 93 13.31 -8.49 7.45
C GLU A 93 13.75 -9.94 7.21
N GLN A 94 12.95 -10.92 7.61
CA GLN A 94 13.24 -12.34 7.40
C GLN A 94 13.22 -12.77 5.93
N TYR A 95 12.59 -11.98 5.07
CA TYR A 95 12.48 -12.25 3.63
C TYR A 95 13.29 -11.25 2.80
N LYS A 96 14.12 -10.43 3.45
CA LYS A 96 14.98 -9.48 2.78
C LYS A 96 15.99 -10.26 1.91
N PRO A 97 16.13 -9.91 0.63
CA PRO A 97 17.13 -10.53 -0.23
C PRO A 97 18.54 -10.27 0.29
N ASP A 98 19.38 -11.32 0.32
CA ASP A 98 20.79 -11.21 0.69
C ASP A 98 21.62 -10.54 -0.42
N ASP A 99 21.15 -10.60 -1.66
CA ASP A 99 21.80 -10.00 -2.82
C ASP A 99 21.73 -8.45 -2.73
N PRO A 100 22.86 -7.75 -2.54
CA PRO A 100 22.89 -6.29 -2.45
C PRO A 100 22.52 -5.59 -3.77
N ALA A 101 22.54 -6.33 -4.90
CA ALA A 101 22.14 -5.81 -6.21
C ALA A 101 20.64 -5.99 -6.49
N PHE A 102 19.90 -6.68 -5.61
CA PHE A 102 18.48 -6.91 -5.82
C PHE A 102 17.70 -5.59 -5.79
N VAL A 103 16.88 -5.38 -6.82
CA VAL A 103 15.97 -4.24 -6.93
C VAL A 103 14.59 -4.77 -7.34
N GLY A 104 13.56 -4.39 -6.58
CA GLY A 104 12.18 -4.73 -6.90
C GLY A 104 11.38 -5.25 -5.70
N LEU A 105 10.22 -5.82 -6.02
CA LEU A 105 9.27 -6.37 -5.05
C LEU A 105 9.76 -7.74 -4.57
N PHE A 106 10.07 -7.88 -3.28
CA PHE A 106 10.57 -9.13 -2.70
C PHE A 106 9.56 -9.81 -1.77
N LEU A 107 8.58 -9.08 -1.23
CA LEU A 107 7.58 -9.65 -0.33
C LEU A 107 6.25 -8.91 -0.43
N ILE A 108 5.15 -9.67 -0.35
CA ILE A 108 3.81 -9.13 -0.19
C ILE A 108 3.24 -9.65 1.13
N ILE A 109 2.76 -8.73 1.98
CA ILE A 109 2.04 -9.08 3.22
C ILE A 109 0.58 -8.64 3.08
N ILE A 110 -0.35 -9.56 3.31
CA ILE A 110 -1.79 -9.30 3.31
C ILE A 110 -2.30 -9.41 4.74
N ILE A 111 -2.77 -8.29 5.28
CA ILE A 111 -3.44 -8.25 6.57
C ILE A 111 -4.94 -8.21 6.34
N SER A 112 -5.60 -9.26 6.81
CA SER A 112 -7.05 -9.38 6.70
C SER A 112 -7.74 -8.70 7.87
N ARG A 113 -8.96 -8.19 7.62
CA ARG A 113 -9.87 -7.65 8.64
C ARG A 113 -9.33 -6.44 9.43
N ALA A 114 -8.67 -5.50 8.75
CA ALA A 114 -8.35 -4.20 9.35
C ALA A 114 -9.40 -3.15 8.96
N SER A 115 -9.65 -2.19 9.86
CA SER A 115 -10.65 -1.15 9.62
C SER A 115 -10.17 -0.19 8.52
N GLY A 116 -11.00 -0.01 7.49
CA GLY A 116 -10.73 0.92 6.40
C GLY A 116 -11.99 1.53 5.82
N ALA A 117 -11.83 2.73 5.26
CA ALA A 117 -12.91 3.46 4.61
C ALA A 117 -13.22 2.85 3.23
N VAL A 118 -14.50 2.53 3.01
CA VAL A 118 -15.03 2.06 1.73
C VAL A 118 -16.19 2.93 1.29
N TRP A 119 -16.43 2.97 -0.03
CA TRP A 119 -17.60 3.62 -0.60
C TRP A 119 -18.76 2.64 -0.70
N ASP A 120 -19.91 3.04 -0.16
CA ASP A 120 -21.20 2.39 -0.41
C ASP A 120 -21.95 3.18 -1.47
N VAL A 121 -22.44 2.47 -2.48
CA VAL A 121 -23.13 3.07 -3.64
C VAL A 121 -24.62 2.82 -3.50
N LYS A 122 -25.40 3.89 -3.34
CA LYS A 122 -26.86 3.82 -3.41
C LYS A 122 -27.32 4.24 -4.78
N ARG A 123 -28.20 3.43 -5.38
CA ARG A 123 -28.83 3.71 -6.67
C ARG A 123 -30.31 4.05 -6.47
N SER A 124 -30.82 4.92 -7.32
CA SER A 124 -32.26 5.21 -7.39
C SER A 124 -33.01 4.04 -8.05
N PRO A 125 -34.34 3.97 -7.94
CA PRO A 125 -35.17 2.99 -8.65
C PRO A 125 -34.93 2.99 -10.17
N GLU A 126 -34.60 4.15 -10.75
CA GLU A 126 -34.27 4.31 -12.18
C GLU A 126 -32.84 3.87 -12.53
N GLY A 127 -32.12 3.26 -11.58
CA GLY A 127 -30.77 2.73 -11.79
C GLY A 127 -29.66 3.78 -11.79
N ARG A 128 -29.93 5.05 -11.49
CA ARG A 128 -28.89 6.09 -11.44
C ARG A 128 -28.17 6.09 -10.09
N VAL A 129 -26.89 6.44 -10.08
CA VAL A 129 -26.13 6.62 -8.82
C VAL A 129 -26.72 7.81 -8.07
N HIS A 130 -27.39 7.55 -6.95
CA HIS A 130 -28.05 8.55 -6.10
C HIS A 130 -27.07 9.15 -5.09
N SER A 131 -26.33 8.31 -4.37
CA SER A 131 -25.38 8.78 -3.36
C SER A 131 -24.22 7.81 -3.17
N LEU A 132 -23.06 8.38 -2.81
CA LEU A 132 -21.89 7.65 -2.34
C LEU A 132 -21.62 8.03 -0.90
N SER A 133 -21.75 7.08 0.02
CA SER A 133 -21.46 7.28 1.44
C SER A 133 -20.20 6.54 1.85
N LYS A 134 -19.38 7.18 2.69
CA LYS A 134 -18.18 6.55 3.24
C LYS A 134 -18.58 5.72 4.46
N HIS A 135 -18.19 4.46 4.49
CA HIS A 135 -18.39 3.55 5.61
C HIS A 135 -17.07 2.92 6.02
N TYR A 136 -16.90 2.65 7.31
CA TYR A 136 -15.80 1.81 7.78
C TYR A 136 -16.21 0.35 7.75
N ARG A 137 -15.34 -0.49 7.18
CA ARG A 137 -15.49 -1.94 7.09
C ARG A 137 -14.16 -2.61 7.37
N MET A 138 -14.24 -3.89 7.71
CA MET A 138 -13.07 -4.75 7.77
C MET A 138 -12.63 -5.09 6.34
N ILE A 139 -11.49 -4.55 5.93
CA ILE A 139 -10.89 -4.72 4.61
C ILE A 139 -9.55 -5.42 4.72
N ASN A 140 -9.05 -5.88 3.57
CA ASN A 140 -7.69 -6.40 3.48
C ASN A 140 -6.75 -5.26 3.11
N HIS A 141 -5.70 -5.08 3.92
CA HIS A 141 -4.59 -4.20 3.56
C HIS A 141 -3.48 -5.05 2.93
N ILE A 142 -3.02 -4.63 1.76
CA ILE A 142 -1.92 -5.27 1.04
C ILE A 142 -0.70 -4.36 1.16
N PHE A 143 0.39 -4.91 1.68
CA PHE A 143 1.67 -4.25 1.83
C PHE A 143 2.63 -4.84 0.82
N PHE A 144 3.27 -3.97 0.04
CA PHE A 144 4.28 -4.32 -0.94
C PHE A 144 5.63 -3.89 -0.38
N HIS A 145 6.54 -4.84 -0.21
CA HIS A 145 7.89 -4.58 0.28
C HIS A 145 8.85 -4.58 -0.90
N ILE A 146 9.44 -3.42 -1.14
CA ILE A 146 10.25 -3.13 -2.33
C ILE A 146 11.64 -2.74 -1.86
N MET A 147 12.65 -3.29 -2.53
CA MET A 147 14.04 -2.80 -2.45
C MET A 147 14.27 -1.82 -3.60
N ASP A 148 14.71 -0.61 -3.27
CA ASP A 148 14.98 0.44 -4.24
C ASP A 148 16.48 0.78 -4.24
N PRO A 149 17.09 1.08 -5.40
CA PRO A 149 18.52 1.36 -5.49
C PRO A 149 18.93 2.66 -4.79
N GLU A 150 18.03 3.64 -4.68
CA GLU A 150 18.28 4.91 -4.00
C GLU A 150 17.87 4.86 -2.52
N TRP A 151 16.81 4.10 -2.21
CA TRP A 151 16.22 4.05 -0.88
C TRP A 151 16.29 2.64 -0.27
N GLY A 152 17.02 2.50 0.84
CA GLY A 152 17.19 1.21 1.54
C GLY A 152 18.54 0.52 1.34
N ARG A 153 19.51 1.18 0.67
CA ARG A 153 20.91 0.75 0.71
C ARG A 153 21.49 1.05 2.10
N HIS A 154 22.00 0.03 2.77
CA HIS A 154 23.10 0.26 3.70
C HIS A 154 24.36 0.49 2.85
N PRO A 155 25.10 1.61 3.05
CA PRO A 155 26.42 1.74 2.48
C PRO A 155 27.27 0.51 2.88
N PRO A 156 28.06 -0.09 1.98
CA PRO A 156 29.08 -1.03 2.41
C PRO A 156 30.07 -0.27 3.30
N TYR A 157 30.16 -0.67 4.56
CA TYR A 157 31.23 -0.25 5.46
C TYR A 157 32.59 -0.76 4.97
#